data_AF-A0A318EG62-F1
#
_entry.id   AF-A0A318EG62-F1
#
_cell.length_a   1.000
_cell.length_b   1.000
_cell.length_c   1.000
_cell.angle_alpha   90.00
_cell.angle_beta   90.00
_cell.angle_gamma   90.00
#
_symmetry.space_group_name_H-M   'P 1'
#
loop_
_entity.id
_entity.type
_entity.pdbx_description
1 polymer ?
#
loop_
_entity_poly.entity_id
_entity_poly.type
_entity_poly.pdbx_seq_one_letter_code
_entity_poly.pdbx_strand_id
1 'polypeptide(L)'
;MRPGPATLASADAHFDRGVEQLGGPLEGAYRFAAMILRLDEAHPVSLPCLSPSALHAAQLLQDDPTLTSERNVIEALLAGRMQRVLAAERPFGRLGTDRGREAKLQSGDVLALPGRSQRVYVVLADGRAEALDHRAEWTVKDYLDALPAHELASRRQYLLHYPDGQAAELALSAWNRTPSAVPPGSMLAPRNVCLPVAD
;
A
#
# COMPACT_ATOMS: atom_id res chain seq x y z
N MET A 1 9.92 -19.96 -1.58
CA MET A 1 8.71 -19.71 -2.38
C MET A 1 9.08 -18.73 -3.49
N ARG A 2 8.35 -18.67 -4.60
CA ARG A 2 8.53 -17.53 -5.54
C ARG A 2 7.90 -16.29 -4.89
N PRO A 3 8.46 -15.08 -5.07
CA PRO A 3 7.72 -13.86 -4.80
C PRO A 3 6.38 -13.97 -5.52
N GLY A 4 5.31 -13.79 -4.77
CA GLY A 4 3.98 -14.12 -5.27
C GLY A 4 2.97 -14.04 -4.14
N PRO A 5 1.77 -13.51 -4.37
CA PRO A 5 0.64 -13.77 -3.52
C PRO A 5 0.35 -15.26 -3.42
N ALA A 6 0.01 -15.66 -2.21
CA ALA A 6 -0.46 -17.00 -1.93
C ALA A 6 -1.83 -16.91 -1.27
N THR A 7 -2.79 -17.64 -1.82
CA THR A 7 -4.12 -17.77 -1.22
C THR A 7 -4.03 -18.71 -0.02
N LEU A 8 -4.56 -18.28 1.12
CA LEU A 8 -4.58 -19.10 2.32
C LEU A 8 -5.72 -20.12 2.28
N ALA A 9 -5.35 -21.40 2.43
CA ALA A 9 -6.29 -22.52 2.42
C ALA A 9 -7.08 -22.67 3.74
N SER A 10 -6.60 -22.13 4.87
CA SER A 10 -7.31 -22.18 6.17
C SER A 10 -6.99 -20.98 7.05
N ALA A 11 -7.97 -20.58 7.88
CA ALA A 11 -7.98 -19.34 8.63
C ALA A 11 -7.93 -19.61 10.14
N ASP A 12 -6.72 -19.82 10.68
CA ASP A 12 -6.48 -19.85 12.14
C ASP A 12 -5.10 -19.27 12.51
N ALA A 13 -4.51 -18.47 11.62
CA ALA A 13 -3.20 -17.84 11.81
C ALA A 13 -3.29 -16.32 11.86
N HIS A 14 -2.40 -15.70 12.65
CA HIS A 14 -2.09 -14.28 12.55
C HIS A 14 -1.12 -14.05 11.38
N PHE A 15 -1.06 -12.82 10.87
CA PHE A 15 -0.28 -12.46 9.68
C PHE A 15 1.14 -13.00 9.67
N ASP A 16 1.88 -12.82 10.78
CA ASP A 16 3.27 -13.28 10.91
C ASP A 16 3.40 -14.80 10.75
N ARG A 17 2.46 -15.56 11.35
CA ARG A 17 2.39 -17.02 11.17
C ARG A 17 2.00 -17.41 9.75
N GLY A 18 1.17 -16.61 9.07
CA GLY A 18 0.86 -16.81 7.66
C GLY A 18 2.11 -16.65 6.78
N VAL A 19 2.90 -15.61 7.00
CA VAL A 19 4.19 -15.39 6.31
C VAL A 19 5.18 -16.52 6.59
N GLU A 20 5.27 -16.99 7.82
CA GLU A 20 6.10 -18.15 8.20
C GLU A 20 5.62 -19.46 7.54
N GLN A 21 4.31 -19.71 7.52
CA GLN A 21 3.71 -20.88 6.86
C GLN A 21 3.95 -20.88 5.35
N LEU A 22 4.09 -19.70 4.74
CA LEU A 22 4.48 -19.54 3.34
C LEU A 22 6.00 -19.70 3.10
N GLY A 23 6.75 -20.20 4.08
CA GLY A 23 8.18 -20.48 3.95
C GLY A 23 9.09 -19.31 4.35
N GLY A 24 8.57 -18.34 5.11
CA GLY A 24 9.31 -17.20 5.64
C GLY A 24 9.48 -16.05 4.64
N PRO A 25 9.99 -14.89 5.09
CA PRO A 25 10.27 -13.78 4.21
C PRO A 25 11.29 -14.21 3.15
N LEU A 26 10.89 -14.13 1.89
CA LEU A 26 11.75 -14.49 0.77
C LEU A 26 12.94 -13.54 0.70
N GLU A 27 14.08 -14.06 0.25
CA GLU A 27 15.26 -13.23 -0.02
C GLU A 27 14.88 -12.15 -1.06
N GLY A 28 14.96 -10.87 -0.65
CA GLY A 28 14.52 -9.73 -1.46
C GLY A 28 13.08 -9.24 -1.22
N ALA A 29 12.24 -9.98 -0.50
CA ALA A 29 10.90 -9.52 -0.12
C ALA A 29 10.97 -8.38 0.89
N TYR A 30 10.22 -7.31 0.64
CA TYR A 30 10.17 -6.17 1.53
C TYR A 30 9.05 -6.36 2.55
N ARG A 31 9.40 -6.87 3.74
CA ARG A 31 8.44 -7.16 4.82
C ARG A 31 7.51 -6.00 5.18
N PHE A 32 7.98 -4.75 5.01
CA PHE A 32 7.18 -3.57 5.30
C PHE A 32 6.14 -3.30 4.20
N ALA A 33 6.20 -3.96 3.06
CA ALA A 33 5.17 -3.92 2.02
C ALA A 33 4.31 -5.18 1.99
N ALA A 34 4.52 -6.11 2.93
CA ALA A 34 3.69 -7.30 3.04
C ALA A 34 2.24 -6.89 3.33
N MET A 35 1.29 -7.57 2.68
CA MET A 35 -0.11 -7.14 2.69
C MET A 35 -1.07 -8.33 2.70
N ILE A 36 -2.19 -8.12 3.38
CA ILE A 36 -3.37 -8.99 3.30
C ILE A 36 -4.32 -8.35 2.31
N LEU A 37 -4.70 -9.09 1.29
CA LEU A 37 -5.68 -8.70 0.28
C LEU A 37 -6.90 -9.57 0.45
N ARG A 38 -8.06 -8.94 0.56
CA ARG A 38 -9.33 -9.62 0.85
C ARG A 38 -10.36 -9.24 -0.20
N LEU A 39 -11.11 -10.23 -0.67
CA LEU A 39 -12.29 -10.00 -1.50
C LEU A 39 -13.34 -9.22 -0.70
N ASP A 40 -13.90 -8.16 -1.28
CA ASP A 40 -15.01 -7.44 -0.68
C ASP A 40 -16.34 -8.14 -1.00
N GLU A 41 -16.60 -9.26 -0.34
CA GLU A 41 -17.85 -10.03 -0.53
C GLU A 41 -19.08 -9.31 0.05
N ALA A 42 -18.88 -8.35 0.97
CA ALA A 42 -19.96 -7.61 1.61
C ALA A 42 -20.52 -6.48 0.73
N HIS A 43 -19.74 -5.99 -0.24
CA HIS A 43 -20.16 -4.99 -1.22
C HIS A 43 -19.84 -5.47 -2.64
N PRO A 44 -20.65 -6.37 -3.24
CA PRO A 44 -20.52 -6.75 -4.65
C PRO A 44 -20.80 -5.59 -5.63
N VAL A 45 -21.19 -4.42 -5.12
CA VAL A 45 -21.30 -3.19 -5.89
C VAL A 45 -19.91 -2.57 -5.94
N SER A 46 -19.31 -2.50 -7.13
CA SER A 46 -18.08 -1.73 -7.36
C SER A 46 -18.22 -0.40 -6.62
N LEU A 47 -17.35 -0.14 -5.63
CA LEU A 47 -17.32 1.17 -4.99
C LEU A 47 -17.25 2.21 -6.11
N PRO A 48 -18.01 3.32 -6.07
CA PRO A 48 -17.93 4.34 -7.11
C PRO A 48 -16.52 4.97 -7.21
N CYS A 49 -15.69 4.73 -6.18
CA CYS A 49 -14.33 5.22 -6.06
C CYS A 49 -13.42 4.11 -5.53
N LEU A 50 -12.25 3.96 -6.15
CA LEU A 50 -11.18 3.12 -5.64
C LEU A 50 -10.53 3.81 -4.41
N SER A 51 -10.19 3.02 -3.38
CA SER A 51 -9.50 3.57 -2.20
C SER A 51 -8.00 3.79 -2.48
N PRO A 52 -7.36 4.82 -1.90
CA PRO A 52 -5.91 5.01 -2.03
C PRO A 52 -5.11 3.79 -1.55
N SER A 53 -5.59 3.08 -0.54
CA SER A 53 -4.95 1.86 -0.02
C SER A 53 -4.95 0.72 -1.07
N ALA A 54 -6.04 0.55 -1.80
CA ALA A 54 -6.15 -0.45 -2.85
C ALA A 54 -5.31 -0.08 -4.09
N LEU A 55 -5.35 1.19 -4.51
CA LEU A 55 -4.47 1.68 -5.58
C LEU A 55 -3.00 1.50 -5.21
N HIS A 56 -2.63 1.82 -3.97
CA HIS A 56 -1.26 1.67 -3.47
C HIS A 56 -0.79 0.21 -3.49
N ALA A 57 -1.63 -0.71 -3.04
CA ALA A 57 -1.35 -2.14 -3.16
C ALA A 57 -1.12 -2.55 -4.61
N ALA A 58 -2.00 -2.12 -5.54
CA ALA A 58 -1.85 -2.43 -6.96
C ALA A 58 -0.54 -1.89 -7.54
N GLN A 59 -0.16 -0.64 -7.23
CA GLN A 59 1.10 -0.04 -7.68
C GLN A 59 2.32 -0.80 -7.17
N LEU A 60 2.33 -1.19 -5.89
CA LEU A 60 3.43 -1.97 -5.31
C LEU A 60 3.59 -3.35 -5.97
N LEU A 61 2.47 -3.99 -6.34
CA LEU A 61 2.50 -5.28 -7.04
C LEU A 61 2.92 -5.13 -8.51
N GLN A 62 2.45 -4.07 -9.19
CA GLN A 62 2.80 -3.77 -10.58
C GLN A 62 4.28 -3.43 -10.76
N ASP A 63 4.87 -2.76 -9.78
CA ASP A 63 6.28 -2.36 -9.80
C ASP A 63 7.25 -3.51 -9.56
N ASP A 64 6.76 -4.63 -9.04
CA ASP A 64 7.59 -5.81 -8.78
C ASP A 64 7.62 -6.74 -10.01
N PRO A 65 8.74 -6.82 -10.75
CA PRO A 65 8.84 -7.67 -11.93
C PRO A 65 8.74 -9.17 -11.60
N THR A 66 8.93 -9.54 -10.33
CA THR A 66 8.84 -10.93 -9.88
C THR A 66 7.39 -11.40 -9.70
N LEU A 67 6.42 -10.48 -9.66
CA LEU A 67 4.99 -10.74 -9.45
C LEU A 67 4.16 -10.72 -10.74
N THR A 68 4.78 -10.99 -11.89
CA THR A 68 4.13 -10.94 -13.21
C THR A 68 2.95 -11.90 -13.40
N SER A 69 2.80 -12.92 -12.55
CA SER A 69 1.66 -13.85 -12.55
C SER A 69 0.38 -13.30 -11.91
N GLU A 70 0.43 -12.10 -11.32
CA GLU A 70 -0.59 -11.61 -10.38
C GLU A 70 -1.59 -10.63 -10.94
N ARG A 71 -1.75 -10.69 -12.27
CA ARG A 71 -2.63 -9.81 -13.00
C ARG A 71 -4.05 -9.82 -12.44
N ASN A 72 -4.57 -10.99 -12.08
CA ASN A 72 -5.92 -11.14 -11.54
C ASN A 72 -6.10 -10.41 -10.20
N VAL A 73 -5.09 -10.41 -9.32
CA VAL A 73 -5.14 -9.73 -8.02
C VAL A 73 -5.06 -8.22 -8.21
N ILE A 74 -4.16 -7.76 -9.09
CA ILE A 74 -4.03 -6.34 -9.45
C ILE A 74 -5.32 -5.83 -10.07
N GLU A 75 -5.90 -6.55 -11.04
CA GLU A 75 -7.17 -6.21 -11.67
C GLU A 75 -8.32 -6.20 -10.65
N ALA A 76 -8.36 -7.16 -9.72
CA ALA A 76 -9.36 -7.16 -8.66
C ALA A 76 -9.23 -5.97 -7.71
N LEU A 77 -8.01 -5.55 -7.37
CA LEU A 77 -7.77 -4.33 -6.58
C LEU A 77 -8.23 -3.08 -7.34
N LEU A 78 -7.83 -2.93 -8.60
CA LEU A 78 -8.18 -1.77 -9.43
C LEU A 78 -9.68 -1.70 -9.78
N ALA A 79 -10.35 -2.85 -9.86
CA ALA A 79 -11.80 -2.95 -10.02
C ALA A 79 -12.56 -2.76 -8.68
N GLY A 80 -11.87 -2.52 -7.56
CA GLY A 80 -12.48 -2.37 -6.24
C GLY A 80 -13.12 -3.65 -5.68
N ARG A 81 -12.83 -4.82 -6.28
CA ARG A 81 -13.32 -6.14 -5.82
C ARG A 81 -12.47 -6.74 -4.71
N MET A 82 -11.24 -6.24 -4.55
CA MET A 82 -10.36 -6.54 -3.44
C MET A 82 -9.97 -5.27 -2.70
N GLN A 83 -9.74 -5.43 -1.40
CA GLN A 83 -9.21 -4.38 -0.54
C GLN A 83 -7.96 -4.84 0.18
N ARG A 84 -7.08 -3.88 0.48
CA ARG A 84 -5.95 -4.10 1.36
C ARG A 84 -6.40 -3.97 2.81
N VAL A 85 -6.24 -5.05 3.57
CA VAL A 85 -6.48 -5.07 5.01
C VAL A 85 -5.20 -4.64 5.73
N LEU A 86 -5.34 -3.72 6.69
CA LEU A 86 -4.22 -3.27 7.51
C LEU A 86 -3.75 -4.42 8.41
N ALA A 87 -2.52 -4.91 8.20
CA ALA A 87 -2.00 -6.09 8.90
C ALA A 87 -1.80 -5.84 10.41
N ALA A 88 -1.44 -4.61 10.81
CA ALA A 88 -1.28 -4.21 12.20
C ALA A 88 -1.55 -2.71 12.39
N GLU A 89 -2.10 -2.33 13.54
CA GLU A 89 -2.36 -0.92 13.90
C GLU A 89 -1.09 -0.07 14.12
N ARG A 90 0.09 -0.69 14.17
CA ARG A 90 1.38 0.00 14.35
C ARG A 90 2.34 -0.30 13.19
N PRO A 91 3.27 0.63 12.87
CA PRO A 91 4.23 0.43 11.82
C PRO A 91 5.02 -0.86 11.99
N PHE A 92 5.14 -1.63 10.91
CA PHE A 92 5.83 -2.91 10.93
C PHE A 92 7.30 -2.70 11.35
N GLY A 93 7.92 -3.63 12.08
CA GLY A 93 9.34 -3.54 12.48
C GLY A 93 9.64 -3.11 13.93
N ARG A 94 8.64 -2.70 14.72
CA ARG A 94 8.72 -2.79 16.19
C ARG A 94 8.22 -4.17 16.61
N LEU A 95 9.08 -5.18 16.48
CA LEU A 95 8.88 -6.51 17.07
C LEU A 95 8.84 -6.36 18.60
N GLY A 96 7.65 -6.12 19.13
CA GLY A 96 7.40 -5.97 20.56
C GLY A 96 6.01 -6.47 20.87
N THR A 97 5.91 -7.79 21.11
CA THR A 97 5.00 -8.49 22.03
C THR A 97 3.49 -8.24 22.02
N ASP A 98 2.94 -7.33 21.20
CA ASP A 98 1.50 -7.01 21.19
C ASP A 98 0.68 -8.04 20.37
N ARG A 99 0.81 -9.32 20.76
CA ARG A 99 -0.06 -10.42 20.32
C ARG A 99 -1.51 -10.06 20.68
N GLY A 100 -2.26 -9.55 19.72
CA GLY A 100 -3.67 -9.19 19.91
C GLY A 100 -4.21 -8.05 19.06
N ARG A 101 -3.36 -7.28 18.36
CA ARG A 101 -3.77 -6.19 17.45
C ARG A 101 -3.40 -6.40 15.98
N GLU A 102 -2.98 -7.61 15.65
CA GLU A 102 -2.73 -8.04 14.28
C GLU A 102 -4.03 -8.48 13.63
N ALA A 103 -4.20 -8.17 12.35
CA ALA A 103 -5.33 -8.63 11.56
C ALA A 103 -5.39 -10.16 11.55
N LYS A 104 -6.58 -10.69 11.82
CA LYS A 104 -6.85 -12.12 11.66
C LYS A 104 -7.01 -12.42 10.17
N LEU A 105 -6.29 -13.45 9.72
CA LEU A 105 -6.43 -13.99 8.38
C LEU A 105 -7.78 -14.69 8.27
N GLN A 106 -8.42 -14.54 7.12
CA GLN A 106 -9.69 -15.16 6.76
C GLN A 106 -9.47 -16.13 5.59
N SER A 107 -10.39 -17.07 5.43
CA SER A 107 -10.32 -18.00 4.30
C SER A 107 -10.54 -17.21 3.01
N GLY A 108 -9.72 -17.49 1.99
CA GLY A 108 -9.75 -16.71 0.74
C GLY A 108 -8.91 -15.43 0.78
N ASP A 109 -8.30 -15.07 1.91
CA ASP A 109 -7.31 -14.01 1.94
C ASP A 109 -6.11 -14.37 1.05
N VAL A 110 -5.61 -13.36 0.38
CA VAL A 110 -4.42 -13.41 -0.44
C VAL A 110 -3.31 -12.66 0.28
N LEU A 111 -2.23 -13.36 0.62
CA LEU A 111 -1.05 -12.76 1.23
C LEU A 111 -0.04 -12.39 0.15
N ALA A 112 0.20 -11.10 -0.08
CA ALA A 112 1.18 -10.64 -1.07
C ALA A 112 2.42 -10.04 -0.39
N LEU A 113 3.60 -10.41 -0.89
CA LEU A 113 4.90 -9.93 -0.40
C LEU A 113 5.72 -9.39 -1.56
N PRO A 114 5.53 -8.12 -1.96
CA PRO A 114 6.34 -7.51 -2.99
C PRO A 114 7.77 -7.25 -2.49
N GLY A 115 8.68 -7.15 -3.44
CA GLY A 115 10.02 -6.63 -3.27
C GLY A 115 10.02 -5.15 -2.90
N ARG A 116 11.21 -4.61 -2.62
CA ARG A 116 11.35 -3.21 -2.25
C ARG A 116 11.23 -2.33 -3.49
N SER A 117 10.09 -1.66 -3.66
CA SER A 117 9.91 -0.64 -4.69
C SER A 117 11.03 0.40 -4.64
N GLN A 118 11.46 0.87 -5.81
CA GLN A 118 12.40 1.98 -5.95
C GLN A 118 11.68 3.29 -6.29
N ARG A 119 10.36 3.34 -6.09
CA ARG A 119 9.52 4.48 -6.47
C ARG A 119 8.76 5.06 -5.29
N VAL A 120 8.28 6.28 -5.44
CA VAL A 120 7.24 6.93 -4.63
C VAL A 120 6.11 7.30 -5.57
N TYR A 121 4.88 7.01 -5.19
CA TYR A 121 3.71 7.28 -6.02
C TYR A 121 3.03 8.57 -5.56
N VAL A 122 2.59 9.41 -6.50
CA VAL A 122 1.82 10.61 -6.18
C VAL A 122 0.51 10.58 -6.97
N VAL A 123 -0.60 10.56 -6.24
CA VAL A 123 -1.94 10.69 -6.83
C VAL A 123 -2.17 12.15 -7.18
N LEU A 124 -2.50 12.39 -8.44
CA LEU A 124 -2.83 13.68 -9.02
C LEU A 124 -4.30 14.03 -8.76
N ALA A 125 -4.67 15.28 -9.03
CA ALA A 125 -6.04 15.77 -8.84
C ALA A 125 -7.07 15.04 -9.72
N ASP A 126 -6.64 14.50 -10.86
CA ASP A 126 -7.46 13.70 -11.78
C ASP A 126 -7.56 12.20 -11.39
N GLY A 127 -6.92 11.81 -10.29
CA GLY A 127 -6.92 10.44 -9.78
C GLY A 127 -5.89 9.50 -10.41
N ARG A 128 -5.10 9.96 -11.39
CA ARG A 128 -3.95 9.18 -11.88
C ARG A 128 -2.85 9.14 -10.81
N ALA A 129 -2.09 8.06 -10.75
CA ALA A 129 -0.88 7.97 -9.93
C ALA A 129 0.36 8.11 -10.82
N GLU A 130 1.21 9.07 -10.49
CA GLU A 130 2.52 9.25 -11.10
C GLU A 130 3.58 8.54 -10.26
N ALA A 131 4.46 7.77 -10.90
CA ALA A 131 5.52 7.05 -10.22
C ALA A 131 6.86 7.79 -10.38
N LEU A 132 7.41 8.28 -9.27
CA LEU A 132 8.67 9.02 -9.22
C LEU A 132 9.76 8.13 -8.62
N ASP A 133 11.00 8.23 -9.13
CA ASP A 133 12.12 7.52 -8.52
C ASP A 133 12.35 7.97 -7.07
N HIS A 134 12.50 7.00 -6.17
CA HIS A 134 12.77 7.30 -4.77
C HIS A 134 14.16 7.94 -4.59
N ARG A 135 14.22 9.01 -3.82
CA ARG A 135 15.45 9.68 -3.39
C ARG A 135 15.50 9.78 -1.87
N ALA A 136 16.61 9.33 -1.29
CA ALA A 136 16.74 9.04 0.15
C ALA A 136 16.49 10.24 1.08
N GLU A 137 16.73 11.46 0.62
CA GLU A 137 16.57 12.68 1.41
C GLU A 137 15.32 13.49 1.02
N TRP A 138 14.58 13.04 0.01
CA TRP A 138 13.42 13.76 -0.47
C TRP A 138 12.26 13.63 0.51
N THR A 139 11.74 14.79 0.87
CA THR A 139 10.57 14.95 1.72
C THR A 139 9.31 14.97 0.87
N VAL A 140 8.15 14.94 1.52
CA VAL A 140 6.86 15.07 0.84
C VAL A 140 6.79 16.33 -0.02
N LYS A 141 7.37 17.45 0.47
CA LYS A 141 7.41 18.70 -0.29
C LYS A 141 8.19 18.53 -1.58
N ASP A 142 9.33 17.83 -1.54
CA ASP A 142 10.20 17.67 -2.72
C ASP A 142 9.51 16.85 -3.82
N TYR A 143 8.81 15.77 -3.46
CA TYR A 143 8.02 15.00 -4.43
C TYR A 143 6.85 15.79 -5.01
N LEU A 144 6.16 16.62 -4.19
CA LEU A 144 5.09 17.49 -4.68
C LEU A 144 5.60 18.69 -5.49
N ASP A 145 6.84 19.12 -5.29
CA ASP A 145 7.47 20.19 -6.09
C ASP A 145 8.02 19.67 -7.42
N ALA A 146 8.29 18.37 -7.53
CA ALA A 146 8.75 17.72 -8.75
C ALA A 146 7.65 17.58 -9.82
N LEU A 147 6.39 17.86 -9.48
CA LEU A 147 5.23 17.72 -10.36
C LEU A 147 4.62 19.08 -10.71
N PRO A 148 3.96 19.22 -11.88
CA PRO A 148 3.29 20.46 -12.25
C PRO A 148 2.19 20.81 -11.24
N ALA A 149 2.24 22.01 -10.67
CA ALA A 149 1.32 22.42 -9.60
C ALA A 149 -0.17 22.35 -9.97
N HIS A 150 -0.50 22.50 -11.25
CA HIS A 150 -1.88 22.45 -11.75
C HIS A 150 -2.44 21.02 -11.83
N GLU A 151 -1.58 19.99 -11.78
CA GLU A 151 -1.98 18.58 -11.75
C GLU A 151 -2.22 18.08 -10.32
N LEU A 152 -1.78 18.84 -9.31
CA LEU A 152 -1.88 18.43 -7.91
C LEU A 152 -3.19 18.92 -7.28
N ALA A 153 -3.71 18.11 -6.36
CA ALA A 153 -4.72 18.59 -5.43
C ALA A 153 -4.10 19.63 -4.47
N SER A 154 -4.95 20.26 -3.64
CA SER A 154 -4.42 21.13 -2.59
C SER A 154 -3.45 20.35 -1.70
N ARG A 155 -2.22 20.86 -1.53
CA ARG A 155 -1.15 20.16 -0.78
C ARG A 155 -1.56 19.79 0.65
N ARG A 156 -2.48 20.55 1.25
CA ARG A 156 -3.03 20.29 2.59
C ARG A 156 -3.92 19.06 2.67
N GLN A 157 -4.39 18.57 1.52
CA GLN A 157 -5.25 17.40 1.44
C GLN A 157 -4.46 16.10 1.35
N TYR A 158 -3.15 16.14 1.08
CA TYR A 158 -2.37 14.92 0.94
C TYR A 158 -2.15 14.21 2.28
N LEU A 159 -2.18 12.89 2.21
CA LEU A 159 -1.72 11.95 3.22
C LEU A 159 -0.51 11.19 2.69
N LEU A 160 0.37 10.78 3.60
CA LEU A 160 1.45 9.85 3.31
C LEU A 160 0.99 8.43 3.67
N HIS A 161 0.84 7.59 2.66
CA HIS A 161 0.58 6.16 2.79
C HIS A 161 1.91 5.40 2.74
N TYR A 162 2.23 4.71 3.81
CA TYR A 162 3.44 3.89 3.93
C TYR A 162 3.24 2.53 3.27
N PRO A 163 4.34 1.87 2.86
CA PRO A 163 4.28 0.55 2.24
C PRO A 163 3.51 -0.48 3.06
N ASP A 164 3.40 -0.34 4.39
CA ASP A 164 2.72 -1.27 5.30
C ASP A 164 1.20 -1.04 5.39
N GLY A 165 0.69 -0.04 4.65
CA GLY A 165 -0.72 0.32 4.61
C GLY A 165 -1.10 1.37 5.65
N GLN A 166 -0.18 1.78 6.52
CA GLN A 166 -0.42 2.89 7.44
C GLN A 166 -0.52 4.21 6.68
N ALA A 167 -1.38 5.11 7.14
CA ALA A 167 -1.48 6.46 6.60
C ALA A 167 -1.17 7.49 7.69
N ALA A 168 -0.37 8.51 7.34
CA ALA A 168 -0.02 9.59 8.24
C ALA A 168 -0.41 10.94 7.66
N GLU A 169 -0.90 11.81 8.54
CA GLU A 169 -1.17 13.19 8.19
C GLU A 169 0.13 13.96 7.96
N LEU A 170 0.14 14.74 6.88
CA LEU A 170 1.18 15.72 6.65
C LEU A 170 0.94 16.90 7.59
N ALA A 171 1.63 16.97 8.72
CA ALA A 171 1.74 18.24 9.42
C ALA A 171 2.67 19.15 8.60
N LEU A 172 2.03 20.00 7.81
CA LEU A 172 2.63 20.98 6.91
C LEU A 172 2.93 22.32 7.61
N SER A 173 2.79 22.39 8.94
CA SER A 173 3.06 23.63 9.69
C SER A 173 4.57 23.84 9.85
N ALA A 174 5.06 25.00 9.41
CA ALA A 174 6.47 25.36 9.43
C ALA A 174 7.06 25.62 10.83
N TRP A 175 6.21 25.76 11.86
CA TRP A 175 6.63 26.33 13.15
C TRP A 175 7.37 25.35 14.07
N ASN A 176 7.28 24.03 13.85
CA ASN A 176 7.91 23.05 14.76
C ASN A 176 8.12 21.65 14.17
N ARG A 177 8.53 21.52 12.90
CA ARG A 177 8.76 20.19 12.32
C ARG A 177 10.08 20.06 11.60
N THR A 178 10.77 18.97 11.93
CA THR A 178 11.85 18.41 11.11
C THR A 178 11.18 17.67 9.93
N PRO A 179 11.43 18.08 8.68
CA PRO A 179 10.97 17.32 7.52
C PRO A 179 11.51 15.89 7.59
N SER A 180 10.64 14.89 7.46
CA SER A 180 11.05 13.49 7.36
C SER A 180 11.15 13.09 5.90
N ALA A 181 12.21 12.36 5.55
CA ALA A 181 12.32 11.72 4.26
C ALA A 181 11.18 10.73 4.03
N VAL A 182 10.72 10.63 2.79
CA VAL A 182 9.67 9.68 2.39
C VAL A 182 10.30 8.32 2.08
N PRO A 183 9.89 7.24 2.76
CA PRO A 183 10.41 5.91 2.48
C PRO A 183 10.07 5.43 1.05
N PRO A 184 10.89 4.55 0.46
CA PRO A 184 10.59 3.95 -0.84
C PRO A 184 9.32 3.10 -0.77
N GLY A 185 8.58 3.08 -1.87
CA GLY A 185 7.29 2.43 -2.00
C GLY A 185 6.14 3.17 -1.32
N SER A 186 6.34 4.39 -0.82
CA SER A 186 5.24 5.18 -0.24
C SER A 186 4.35 5.80 -1.32
N MET A 187 3.11 6.15 -0.95
CA MET A 187 2.19 6.90 -1.81
C MET A 187 1.75 8.20 -1.14
N LEU A 188 1.67 9.28 -1.91
CA LEU A 188 1.05 10.53 -1.53
C LEU A 188 -0.32 10.61 -2.20
N ALA A 189 -1.40 10.65 -1.42
CA ALA A 189 -2.75 10.71 -1.97
C ALA A 189 -3.64 11.75 -1.26
N PRO A 190 -4.51 12.49 -1.98
CA PRO A 190 -5.47 13.38 -1.34
C PRO A 190 -6.52 12.61 -0.51
N ARG A 191 -6.92 13.14 0.66
CA ARG A 191 -7.89 12.48 1.57
C ARG A 191 -9.22 12.10 0.94
N ASN A 192 -9.73 12.96 0.07
CA ASN A 192 -11.08 12.84 -0.48
C ASN A 192 -11.06 12.61 -2.00
N VAL A 193 -10.02 11.94 -2.50
CA VAL A 193 -9.96 11.61 -3.92
C VAL A 193 -10.88 10.43 -4.23
N CYS A 194 -11.73 10.60 -5.23
CA CYS A 194 -12.44 9.48 -5.85
C CYS A 194 -11.56 8.94 -6.97
N LEU A 195 -10.84 7.85 -6.72
CA LEU A 195 -9.95 7.27 -7.73
C LEU A 195 -10.78 6.48 -8.75
N PRO A 196 -10.42 6.55 -10.05
CA PRO A 196 -11.10 5.79 -11.08
C PRO A 196 -10.98 4.30 -10.81
N VAL A 197 -12.08 3.59 -10.95
CA VAL A 197 -12.13 2.13 -10.95
C VAL A 197 -11.85 1.65 -12.37
N ALA A 198 -11.05 0.60 -12.52
CA ALA A 198 -10.86 -0.04 -13.82
C ALA A 198 -12.08 -0.89 -14.17
N ASP A 199 -12.56 -0.75 -15.42
CA ASP A 199 -13.63 -1.59 -15.99
C ASP A 199 -13.20 -3.06 -16.17
#